data_AF-A0A530XZL4-F1
#
_entry.id   AF-A0A530XZL4-F1
#
_cell.length_a   1.000
_cell.length_b   1.000
_cell.length_c   1.000
_cell.angle_alpha   90.00
_cell.angle_beta   90.00
_cell.angle_gamma   90.00
#
_symmetry.space_group_name_H-M   'P 1'
#
loop_
_entity.id
_entity.type
_entity.pdbx_description
1 polymer ?
#
loop_
_entity_poly.entity_id
_entity_poly.type
_entity_poly.pdbx_seq_one_letter_code
_entity_poly.pdbx_strand_id
1 'polypeptide(L)'
;EPVGLATSRADLTPKDLARVIAITRPTRDFSKPEQFEPMQGGAGTSRKGASKDAFSQSSANITFEEQGTFKLGNALFRKNWVSSPSSTQA
;
A
#
# COMPACT_ATOMS: atom_id res chain seq x y z
N GLU A 1 -5.89 -13.19 -27.37
CA GLU A 1 -5.84 -13.40 -25.91
C GLU A 1 -4.64 -14.29 -25.59
N PRO A 2 -3.97 -14.12 -24.44
CA PRO A 2 -2.87 -15.02 -24.05
C PRO A 2 -3.40 -16.44 -23.82
N VAL A 3 -2.78 -17.42 -24.47
CA VAL A 3 -3.19 -18.82 -24.44
C VAL A 3 -2.87 -19.43 -23.06
N GLY A 4 -3.87 -20.05 -22.42
CA GLY A 4 -3.69 -20.81 -21.17
C GLY A 4 -3.89 -20.06 -19.86
N LEU A 5 -4.25 -18.77 -19.90
CA LEU A 5 -4.62 -18.01 -18.69
C LEU A 5 -6.13 -18.07 -18.45
N ALA A 6 -6.54 -18.25 -17.19
CA ALA A 6 -7.94 -18.19 -16.80
C ALA A 6 -8.51 -16.79 -17.07
N THR A 7 -9.56 -16.72 -17.88
CA THR A 7 -10.25 -15.45 -18.24
C THR A 7 -11.37 -15.10 -17.25
N SER A 8 -11.66 -15.98 -16.29
CA SER A 8 -12.69 -15.77 -15.27
C SER A 8 -12.21 -16.19 -13.87
N ARG A 9 -12.73 -15.50 -12.86
CA ARG A 9 -12.46 -15.73 -11.43
C ARG A 9 -13.58 -16.58 -10.83
N ALA A 10 -13.31 -17.85 -10.54
CA ALA A 10 -14.29 -18.76 -9.93
C ALA A 10 -14.43 -18.61 -8.40
N ASP A 11 -13.51 -17.89 -7.76
CA ASP A 11 -13.45 -17.65 -6.33
C ASP A 11 -14.39 -16.51 -5.84
N LEU A 12 -15.02 -15.79 -6.77
CA LEU A 12 -15.80 -14.59 -6.47
C LEU A 12 -17.30 -14.86 -6.44
N THR A 13 -17.99 -14.19 -5.51
CA THR A 13 -19.45 -14.07 -5.58
C THR A 13 -19.86 -13.30 -6.84
N PRO A 14 -21.08 -13.50 -7.39
CA PRO A 14 -21.54 -12.75 -8.55
C PRO A 14 -21.49 -11.22 -8.37
N LYS A 15 -21.76 -10.76 -7.14
CA LYS A 15 -21.67 -9.34 -6.77
C LYS A 15 -20.24 -8.80 -6.85
N ASP A 16 -19.28 -9.56 -6.32
CA ASP A 16 -17.87 -9.16 -6.36
C ASP A 16 -17.28 -9.23 -7.76
N LEU A 17 -17.67 -10.24 -8.54
CA LEU A 17 -17.27 -10.34 -9.94
C LEU A 17 -17.74 -9.13 -10.74
N ALA A 18 -19.00 -8.72 -10.59
CA ALA A 18 -19.54 -7.52 -11.24
C ALA A 18 -18.78 -6.26 -10.83
N ARG A 19 -18.45 -6.12 -9.54
CA ARG A 19 -17.64 -5.00 -9.03
C ARG A 19 -16.23 -4.99 -9.62
N VAL A 20 -15.56 -6.14 -9.70
CA VAL A 20 -14.22 -6.25 -10.27
C VAL A 20 -14.23 -5.89 -11.75
N ILE A 21 -15.15 -6.45 -12.54
CA ILE A 21 -15.27 -6.14 -13.97
C ILE A 21 -15.51 -4.64 -14.19
N ALA A 22 -16.33 -4.00 -13.36
CA ALA A 22 -16.59 -2.58 -13.46
C ALA A 22 -15.35 -1.72 -13.17
N ILE A 23 -14.55 -2.07 -12.16
CA ILE A 23 -13.39 -1.28 -11.73
C ILE A 23 -12.14 -1.52 -12.60
N THR A 24 -11.98 -2.71 -13.21
CA THR A 24 -10.80 -3.05 -14.03
C THR A 24 -11.00 -2.78 -15.52
N ARG A 25 -12.17 -2.27 -15.93
CA ARG A 25 -12.45 -1.96 -17.33
C ARG A 25 -11.46 -0.89 -17.83
N PRO A 26 -10.75 -1.13 -18.95
CA PRO A 26 -9.87 -0.13 -19.54
C PRO A 26 -10.62 1.16 -19.86
N THR A 27 -10.01 2.31 -19.57
CA THR A 27 -10.59 3.60 -19.97
C THR A 27 -10.59 3.77 -21.48
N ARG A 28 -11.57 4.50 -21.98
CA ARG A 28 -11.70 4.90 -23.39
C ARG A 28 -11.60 6.41 -23.56
N ASP A 29 -11.56 7.16 -22.46
CA ASP A 29 -11.51 8.61 -22.44
C ASP A 29 -10.34 9.05 -21.56
N PHE A 30 -9.32 9.63 -22.20
CA PHE A 30 -8.11 10.12 -21.54
C PHE A 30 -8.13 11.65 -21.36
N SER A 31 -9.27 12.32 -21.58
CA SER A 31 -9.37 13.77 -21.41
C SER A 31 -9.33 14.21 -19.95
N LYS A 32 -9.46 13.26 -19.02
CA LYS A 32 -9.47 13.48 -17.57
C LYS A 32 -8.89 12.26 -16.86
N PRO A 33 -8.34 12.43 -15.65
CA PRO A 33 -7.87 11.31 -14.87
C PRO A 33 -9.03 10.39 -14.46
N GLU A 34 -8.75 9.10 -14.41
CA GLU A 34 -9.70 8.09 -13.94
C GLU A 34 -9.85 8.15 -12.42
N GLN A 35 -11.00 7.69 -11.93
CA GLN A 35 -11.21 7.61 -10.49
C GLN A 35 -10.16 6.65 -9.88
N PHE A 36 -9.44 7.12 -8.86
CA PHE A 36 -8.36 6.39 -8.19
C PHE A 36 -7.07 6.21 -9.01
N GLU A 37 -6.89 6.93 -10.12
CA GLU A 37 -5.60 6.99 -10.81
C GLU A 37 -4.41 7.39 -9.89
N PRO A 38 -4.52 8.33 -8.95
CA PRO A 38 -3.42 8.58 -8.00
C PRO A 38 -3.26 7.47 -6.94
N MET A 39 -4.14 6.47 -6.90
CA MET A 39 -4.16 5.37 -5.93
C MET A 39 -3.79 4.03 -6.57
N GLN A 40 -2.70 4.01 -7.33
CA GLN A 40 -2.18 2.84 -8.06
C GLN A 40 -1.89 1.62 -7.15
N GLY A 41 -1.58 1.84 -5.86
CA GLY A 41 -1.41 0.78 -4.86
C GLY A 41 -2.72 0.29 -4.23
N GLY A 42 -3.87 0.71 -4.77
CA GLY A 42 -5.19 0.42 -4.21
C GLY A 42 -5.33 0.92 -2.77
N ALA A 43 -5.90 0.08 -1.91
CA ALA A 43 -6.08 0.37 -0.49
C ALA A 43 -4.75 0.53 0.29
N GLY A 44 -3.63 0.07 -0.28
CA GLY A 44 -2.29 0.27 0.28
C GLY A 44 -1.65 1.61 -0.09
N THR A 45 -2.28 2.43 -0.93
CA THR A 45 -1.71 3.72 -1.33
C THR A 45 -1.65 4.66 -0.13
N SER A 46 -0.43 5.07 0.27
CA SER A 46 -0.24 6.10 1.28
C SER A 46 -0.59 7.48 0.73
N ARG A 47 -1.42 8.22 1.46
CA ARG A 47 -1.74 9.64 1.19
C ARG A 47 -0.99 10.59 2.13
N LYS A 48 -0.05 10.07 2.92
CA LYS A 48 0.75 10.85 3.87
C LYS A 48 1.84 11.60 3.12
N GLY A 49 2.16 12.81 3.57
CA GLY A 49 3.23 13.61 2.98
C GLY A 49 4.59 12.92 3.07
N ALA A 50 5.45 13.18 2.08
CA ALA A 50 6.82 12.69 2.10
C ALA A 50 7.60 13.34 3.25
N SER A 51 8.24 12.52 4.09
CA SER A 51 9.10 12.97 5.19
C SER A 51 10.10 11.88 5.52
N LYS A 52 11.01 12.14 6.48
CA LYS A 52 11.92 11.12 7.03
C LYS A 52 11.20 9.89 7.59
N ASP A 53 9.90 10.02 7.88
CA ASP A 53 9.07 8.96 8.46
C ASP A 53 8.20 8.27 7.39
N ALA A 54 8.47 8.44 6.10
CA ALA A 54 7.67 7.88 5.00
C ALA A 54 7.46 6.35 5.09
N PHE A 55 8.49 5.62 5.55
CA PHE A 55 8.44 4.16 5.75
C PHE A 55 8.07 3.75 7.18
N SER A 56 7.83 4.71 8.07
CA SER A 56 7.42 4.48 9.46
C SER A 56 5.90 4.55 9.65
N GLN A 57 5.14 4.57 8.55
CA GLN A 57 3.69 4.66 8.56
C GLN A 57 3.08 3.31 8.20
N SER A 58 2.23 2.79 9.08
CA SER A 58 1.47 1.58 8.77
C SER A 58 0.53 1.82 7.60
N SER A 59 0.35 0.80 6.76
CA SER A 59 -0.65 0.84 5.69
C SER A 59 -2.05 1.02 6.27
N ALA A 60 -2.96 1.64 5.51
CA ALA A 60 -4.32 1.91 5.97
C ALA A 60 -5.24 0.67 5.93
N ASN A 61 -4.84 -0.36 5.20
CA ASN A 61 -5.65 -1.56 4.95
C ASN A 61 -5.29 -2.77 5.83
N ILE A 62 -4.54 -2.57 6.92
CA ILE A 62 -4.18 -3.63 7.87
C ILE A 62 -5.05 -3.57 9.13
N THR A 63 -5.24 -4.73 9.75
CA THR A 63 -5.98 -4.88 11.02
C THR A 63 -5.28 -4.15 12.17
N PHE A 64 -5.99 -3.97 13.28
CA PHE A 64 -5.41 -3.37 14.49
C PHE A 64 -4.25 -4.21 15.06
N GLU A 65 -4.36 -5.53 15.03
CA GLU A 65 -3.30 -6.44 15.48
C GLU A 65 -2.04 -6.30 14.61
N GLU A 66 -2.19 -6.28 13.28
CA GLU A 66 -1.08 -6.07 12.35
C GLU A 66 -0.43 -4.68 12.53
N GLN A 67 -1.20 -3.65 12.90
CA GLN A 67 -0.63 -2.35 13.28
C GLN A 67 0.29 -2.46 14.50
N GLY A 68 -0.05 -3.33 15.47
CA GLY A 68 0.79 -3.62 16.63
C GLY A 68 2.14 -4.21 16.21
N THR A 69 2.11 -5.26 15.39
CA THR A 69 3.33 -5.89 14.84
C THR A 69 4.16 -4.93 14.01
N PHE A 70 3.53 -4.11 13.16
CA PHE A 70 4.21 -3.06 12.39
C PHE A 70 4.93 -2.07 13.31
N LYS A 71 4.24 -1.57 14.35
CA LYS A 71 4.81 -0.59 15.28
C LYS A 71 5.98 -1.17 16.07
N LEU A 72 5.91 -2.43 16.48
CA LEU A 72 7.02 -3.13 17.13
C LEU A 72 8.24 -3.21 16.21
N GLY A 73 8.05 -3.64 14.96
CA GLY A 73 9.12 -3.68 13.96
C GLY A 73 9.72 -2.30 13.70
N ASN A 74 8.88 -1.28 13.47
CA ASN A 74 9.32 0.10 13.28
C ASN A 74 10.11 0.62 14.50
N ALA A 75 9.73 0.26 15.73
CA ALA A 75 10.47 0.64 16.94
C ALA A 75 11.88 0.04 16.98
N LEU A 76 12.06 -1.20 16.52
CA LEU A 76 13.37 -1.84 16.43
C LEU A 76 14.29 -1.09 15.44
N PHE A 77 13.77 -0.67 14.28
CA PHE A 77 14.56 0.06 13.28
C PHE A 77 14.87 1.51 13.66
N ARG A 78 14.00 2.14 14.45
CA ARG A 78 14.21 3.52 14.92
C ARG A 78 15.15 3.62 16.11
N LYS A 79 15.43 2.50 16.78
CA LYS A 79 16.34 2.47 17.92
C LYS A 79 17.78 2.62 17.41
N ASN A 80 18.52 3.56 17.98
CA ASN A 80 19.97 3.59 17.82
C ASN A 80 20.55 2.41 18.63
N TRP A 81 21.08 1.41 17.92
CA TRP A 81 21.65 0.20 18.54
C TRP A 81 23.08 0.38 19.02
N VAL A 82 23.75 1.45 18.56
CA VAL A 82 25.05 1.90 19.03
C VAL A 82 24.95 3.42 19.15
N SER A 83 25.23 3.97 20.32
CA SER A 83 25.35 5.41 20.50
C SER A 83 26.60 5.90 19.77
N SER A 84 26.49 6.99 19.00
CA SER A 84 27.67 7.66 18.43
C SER A 84 28.68 7.94 19.57
N PRO A 85 29.95 7.56 19.43
CA PRO A 85 30.95 7.92 20.44
C PRO A 85 30.98 9.45 20.54
N SER A 86 30.86 9.96 21.76
CA SER A 86 30.96 11.40 22.03
C SER A 86 32.26 11.92 21.41
N SER A 87 32.14 12.89 20.52
CA SER A 87 33.26 13.65 19.97
C SER A 87 33.04 15.10 20.34
N THR A 88 33.43 15.48 21.55
CA THR A 88 34.38 16.56 21.91
C THR A 88 34.42 16.63 23.44
N GLN A 89 35.61 16.61 24.06
CA GLN A 89 35.82 17.17 25.39
C GLN A 89 36.09 18.67 25.20
N ALA A 90 35.33 19.53 25.88
CA ALA A 90 35.61 20.97 25.96
C ALA A 90 36.64 21.25 27.05
#